data_AF-A0A536M313-F1
#
_entry.id   AF-A0A536M313-F1
#
_cell.length_a   1.000
_cell.length_b   1.000
_cell.length_c   1.000
_cell.angle_alpha   90.00
_cell.angle_beta   90.00
_cell.angle_gamma   90.00
#
_symmetry.space_group_name_H-M   'P 1'
#
loop_
_entity.id
_entity.type
_entity.pdbx_description
1 polymer ?
#
loop_
_entity_poly.entity_id
_entity_poly.type
_entity_poly.pdbx_seq_one_letter_code
_entity_poly.pdbx_strand_id
1 'polypeptide(L)'
;TLWEELLRHYEAGVDTVRWMERTWGGLEGLVDAERFRRVQGLLRIQDVEARWWRDASVAYWESFSHLPLPPGYEPPAHPLDWYRLLRCPPDPRKPRCAALGGARVPADK
;
A
#
# COMPACT_ATOMS: atom_id res chain seq x y z
N THR A 1 1.45 19.72 13.47
CA THR A 1 1.60 20.68 12.35
C THR A 1 0.94 20.12 11.10
N LEU A 2 0.82 20.88 10.00
CA LEU A 2 0.34 20.32 8.72
C LEU A 2 1.21 19.15 8.25
N TRP A 3 2.53 19.25 8.45
CA TRP A 3 3.47 18.19 8.10
C TRP A 3 3.17 16.88 8.83
N GLU A 4 3.03 16.94 10.16
CA GLU A 4 2.68 15.75 10.97
C GLU A 4 1.31 15.16 10.61
N GLU A 5 0.32 16.01 10.32
CA GLU A 5 -1.00 15.56 9.87
C GLU A 5 -0.94 14.86 8.50
N LEU A 6 -0.16 15.40 7.57
CA LEU A 6 0.05 14.80 6.25
C LEU A 6 0.68 13.41 6.38
N LEU A 7 1.75 13.30 7.16
CA LEU A 7 2.42 12.03 7.45
C LEU A 7 1.47 11.00 8.09
N ARG A 8 0.68 11.43 9.10
CA ARG A 8 -0.32 10.58 9.74
C ARG A 8 -1.42 10.14 8.78
N HIS A 9 -1.83 11.00 7.85
CA HIS A 9 -2.86 10.66 6.88
C HIS A 9 -2.41 9.54 5.93
N TYR A 10 -1.17 9.60 5.43
CA TYR A 10 -0.63 8.52 4.61
C TYR A 10 -0.50 7.19 5.39
N GLU A 11 -0.05 7.24 6.64
CA GLU A 11 0.02 6.04 7.50
C GLU A 11 -1.37 5.46 7.78
N ALA A 12 -2.35 6.33 8.08
CA ALA A 12 -3.74 5.92 8.31
C ALA A 12 -4.35 5.21 7.08
N GLY A 13 -3.94 5.58 5.86
CA GLY A 13 -4.31 4.87 4.64
C GLY A 13 -3.84 3.41 4.62
N VAL A 14 -2.57 3.17 4.99
CA VAL A 14 -1.99 1.83 5.11
C VAL A 14 -2.71 1.03 6.20
N ASP A 15 -2.91 1.62 7.38
CA ASP A 15 -3.59 0.97 8.50
C ASP A 15 -5.04 0.61 8.19
N THR A 16 -5.73 1.45 7.40
CA THR A 16 -7.09 1.18 6.94
C THR A 16 -7.13 -0.08 6.08
N VAL A 17 -6.18 -0.26 5.14
CA VAL A 17 -6.14 -1.47 4.30
C VAL A 17 -5.81 -2.71 5.12
N ARG A 18 -4.89 -2.62 6.07
CA ARG A 18 -4.60 -3.71 7.02
C ARG A 18 -5.83 -4.08 7.85
N TRP A 19 -6.61 -3.08 8.27
CA TRP A 19 -7.88 -3.31 8.95
C TRP A 19 -8.91 -4.00 8.03
N MET A 20 -9.01 -3.59 6.77
CA MET A 20 -9.87 -4.27 5.78
C MET A 20 -9.47 -5.74 5.60
N GLU A 21 -8.17 -6.05 5.50
CA GLU A 21 -7.67 -7.42 5.39
C GLU A 21 -8.07 -8.27 6.61
N ARG A 22 -7.87 -7.74 7.84
CA ARG A 22 -8.27 -8.44 9.08
C ARG A 22 -9.78 -8.66 9.16
N THR A 23 -10.55 -7.61 8.83
CA THR A 23 -12.02 -7.68 8.83
C THR A 23 -12.52 -8.71 7.84
N TRP A 24 -11.97 -8.73 6.62
CA TRP A 24 -12.30 -9.74 5.62
C TRP A 24 -11.92 -11.14 6.10
N GLY A 25 -10.74 -11.30 6.73
CA GLY A 25 -10.32 -12.58 7.31
C GLY A 25 -11.32 -13.15 8.33
N GLY A 26 -12.00 -12.29 9.10
CA GLY A 26 -13.06 -12.70 10.02
C GLY A 26 -14.33 -13.27 9.37
N LEU A 27 -14.46 -13.19 8.04
CA LEU A 27 -15.60 -13.71 7.28
C LEU A 27 -15.34 -15.09 6.66
N GLU A 28 -14.22 -15.74 6.98
CA GLU A 28 -13.90 -17.08 6.48
C GLU A 28 -15.00 -18.09 6.84
N GLY A 29 -15.48 -18.85 5.86
CA GLY A 29 -16.57 -19.81 6.03
C GLY A 29 -17.98 -19.19 6.03
N LEU A 30 -18.11 -17.86 6.12
CA LEU A 30 -19.39 -17.15 5.97
C LEU A 30 -19.62 -16.68 4.52
N VAL A 31 -18.55 -16.61 3.74
CA VAL A 31 -18.54 -16.34 2.29
C VAL A 31 -18.05 -17.60 1.58
N ASP A 32 -18.55 -17.88 0.38
CA ASP A 32 -18.04 -19.00 -0.43
C ASP A 32 -16.54 -18.88 -0.67
N ALA A 33 -15.88 -20.04 -0.75
CA ALA A 33 -14.43 -20.15 -0.77
C ALA A 33 -13.77 -19.48 -1.99
N GLU A 34 -14.48 -19.32 -3.10
CA GLU A 34 -13.95 -18.68 -4.30
C GLU A 34 -13.85 -17.17 -4.10
N ARG A 35 -14.97 -16.51 -3.80
CA ARG A 35 -14.99 -15.05 -3.57
C ARG A 35 -14.14 -14.67 -2.36
N PHE A 36 -14.18 -15.46 -1.29
CA PHE A 36 -13.35 -15.23 -0.10
C PHE A 36 -11.87 -15.16 -0.45
N ARG A 37 -11.33 -16.19 -1.13
CA ARG A 37 -9.91 -16.25 -1.51
C ARG A 37 -9.53 -15.16 -2.51
N ARG A 38 -10.41 -14.86 -3.46
CA ARG A 38 -10.17 -13.80 -4.46
C ARG A 38 -10.02 -12.44 -3.79
N VAL A 39 -10.97 -12.04 -2.95
CA VAL A 39 -10.93 -10.75 -2.26
C VAL A 39 -9.78 -10.69 -1.25
N GLN A 40 -9.50 -11.79 -0.54
CA GLN A 40 -8.34 -11.86 0.36
C GLN A 40 -7.02 -11.64 -0.40
N GLY A 41 -6.88 -12.22 -1.59
CA GLY A 41 -5.73 -11.98 -2.46
C GLY A 41 -5.62 -10.53 -2.94
N LEU A 42 -6.75 -9.90 -3.28
CA LEU A 42 -6.79 -8.49 -3.68
C LEU A 42 -6.43 -7.54 -2.52
N LEU A 43 -6.90 -7.82 -1.30
CA LEU A 43 -6.58 -7.01 -0.11
C LEU A 43 -5.08 -7.07 0.24
N ARG A 44 -4.45 -8.25 0.11
CA ARG A 44 -2.99 -8.37 0.27
C ARG A 44 -2.21 -7.53 -0.74
N ILE A 45 -2.67 -7.51 -1.99
CA ILE A 45 -2.07 -6.64 -3.02
C ILE A 45 -2.29 -5.18 -2.65
N GLN A 46 -3.50 -4.83 -2.20
CA GLN A 46 -3.81 -3.48 -1.78
C GLN A 46 -2.93 -3.00 -0.61
N ASP A 47 -2.57 -3.86 0.36
CA ASP A 47 -1.66 -3.48 1.45
C ASP A 47 -0.25 -3.16 0.92
N VAL A 48 0.28 -4.01 0.03
CA VAL A 48 1.57 -3.74 -0.64
C VAL A 48 1.51 -2.44 -1.43
N GLU A 49 0.42 -2.23 -2.17
CA GLU A 49 0.20 -1.01 -2.97
C GLU A 49 0.11 0.24 -2.07
N ALA A 50 -0.66 0.20 -0.98
CA ALA A 50 -0.81 1.32 -0.06
C ALA A 50 0.54 1.72 0.58
N ARG A 51 1.37 0.74 0.95
CA ARG A 51 2.69 1.00 1.55
C ARG A 51 3.61 1.77 0.62
N TRP A 52 3.76 1.36 -0.64
CA TRP A 52 4.67 2.08 -1.54
C TRP A 52 4.10 3.43 -1.96
N TRP A 53 2.78 3.58 -2.06
CA TRP A 53 2.15 4.89 -2.26
C TRP A 53 2.43 5.85 -1.11
N ARG A 54 2.34 5.36 0.13
CA ARG A 54 2.72 6.11 1.33
C ARG A 54 4.20 6.50 1.27
N ASP A 55 5.09 5.55 1.03
CA ASP A 55 6.54 5.81 1.03
C ASP A 55 6.98 6.77 -0.08
N ALA A 56 6.51 6.57 -1.32
CA ALA A 56 6.83 7.44 -2.44
C ALA A 56 6.33 8.88 -2.21
N SER A 57 5.14 9.02 -1.62
CA SER A 57 4.57 10.33 -1.30
C SER A 57 5.34 11.02 -0.18
N VAL A 58 5.65 10.31 0.91
CA VAL A 58 6.45 10.84 2.02
C VAL A 58 7.82 11.26 1.54
N ALA A 59 8.51 10.42 0.76
CA ALA A 59 9.81 10.74 0.17
C ALA A 59 9.76 11.99 -0.73
N TYR A 60 8.68 12.16 -1.50
CA TYR A 60 8.46 13.37 -2.30
C TYR A 60 8.28 14.61 -1.41
N TRP A 61 7.41 14.56 -0.41
CA TRP A 61 7.14 15.70 0.47
C TRP A 61 8.34 16.08 1.35
N GLU A 62 9.11 15.12 1.82
CA GLU A 62 10.37 15.36 2.53
C GLU A 62 11.37 16.10 1.62
N SER A 63 11.49 15.67 0.35
CA SER A 63 12.38 16.33 -0.63
C SER A 63 12.00 17.77 -0.95
N PHE A 64 10.72 18.13 -0.82
CA PHE A 64 10.20 19.46 -1.13
C PHE A 64 10.17 20.37 0.10
N SER A 65 9.69 19.85 1.24
CA SER A 65 9.51 20.65 2.46
C SER A 65 10.79 20.76 3.29
N HIS A 66 11.74 19.84 3.11
CA HIS A 66 12.96 19.70 3.91
C HIS A 66 12.69 19.58 5.42
N LEU A 67 11.46 19.20 5.80
CA LEU A 67 11.10 18.98 7.19
C LEU A 67 11.51 17.56 7.61
N PRO A 68 12.13 17.39 8.79
CA PRO A 68 12.51 16.08 9.28
C PRO A 68 11.27 15.24 9.62
N LEU A 69 11.40 13.93 9.52
CA LEU A 69 10.39 13.00 10.04
C LEU A 69 10.31 13.12 11.57
N PRO A 70 9.09 13.14 12.15
CA PRO A 70 8.91 13.12 13.59
C PRO A 70 9.52 11.85 14.23
N PRO A 71 9.91 11.90 15.52
CA PRO A 71 10.40 10.72 16.23
C PRO A 71 9.41 9.55 16.16
N GLY A 72 9.91 8.37 15.83
CA GLY A 72 9.11 7.14 15.74
C GLY A 72 8.33 6.95 14.44
N TYR A 73 8.40 7.90 13.49
CA TYR A 73 7.83 7.69 12.16
C TYR A 73 8.75 6.80 11.32
N GLU A 74 8.21 5.73 10.72
CA GLU A 74 9.01 4.86 9.85
C GLU A 74 9.40 5.60 8.56
N PRO A 75 10.70 5.64 8.20
CA PRO A 75 11.12 6.25 6.95
C PRO A 75 10.65 5.43 5.74
N PRO A 76 10.53 6.05 4.55
CA PRO A 76 10.33 5.33 3.30
C PRO A 76 11.34 4.19 3.12
N ALA A 77 10.90 3.03 2.63
CA ALA A 77 11.80 1.87 2.46
C ALA A 77 12.93 2.10 1.43
N HIS A 78 12.71 3.01 0.48
CA HIS A 78 13.66 3.36 -0.56
C HIS A 78 13.78 4.90 -0.72
N PRO A 79 14.86 5.42 -1.34
CA PRO A 79 14.95 6.85 -1.65
C PRO A 79 13.98 7.27 -2.76
N LEU A 80 13.67 8.57 -2.86
CA LEU A 80 12.74 9.12 -3.87
C LEU A 80 13.09 8.72 -5.31
N ASP A 81 14.38 8.69 -5.66
CA ASP A 81 14.81 8.34 -7.01
C ASP A 81 14.50 6.88 -7.38
N TRP A 82 14.47 5.98 -6.39
CA TRP A 82 14.01 4.61 -6.60
C TRP A 82 12.52 4.59 -6.98
N TYR A 83 11.67 5.33 -6.26
CA TYR A 83 10.23 5.40 -6.56
C TYR A 83 9.94 6.07 -7.91
N ARG A 84 10.73 7.06 -8.33
CA ARG A 84 10.61 7.71 -9.66
C ARG A 84 10.90 6.77 -10.83
N LEU A 85 11.71 5.75 -10.59
CA LEU A 85 12.04 4.73 -11.59
C LEU A 85 10.98 3.63 -11.70
N LEU A 86 9.99 3.59 -10.79
CA LEU A 86 8.89 2.64 -10.90
C LEU A 86 8.16 2.81 -12.24
N ARG A 87 7.86 1.67 -12.86
CA ARG A 87 7.07 1.57 -14.09
C ARG A 87 5.93 0.61 -13.81
N CYS A 88 4.83 1.18 -13.33
CA CYS A 88 3.64 0.45 -12.96
C CYS A 88 2.63 0.52 -14.12
N PRO A 89 2.04 -0.59 -14.56
CA PRO A 89 1.00 -0.56 -15.58
C PRO A 89 -0.22 0.24 -15.06
N PRO A 90 -0.81 1.14 -15.87
CA PRO A 90 -2.05 1.83 -15.51
C PRO A 90 -3.29 0.94 -15.63
N ASP A 91 -3.12 -0.35 -15.96
CA ASP A 91 -4.22 -1.27 -16.18
C ASP A 91 -4.88 -1.63 -14.84
N PRO A 92 -6.15 -1.25 -14.58
CA PRO A 92 -6.85 -1.58 -13.35
C PRO A 92 -7.10 -3.08 -13.18
N ARG A 93 -6.90 -3.90 -14.23
CA ARG A 93 -6.91 -5.36 -14.17
C ARG A 93 -5.54 -5.95 -13.81
N LYS A 94 -4.48 -5.15 -13.89
CA LYS A 94 -3.10 -5.50 -13.53
C LYS A 94 -2.37 -4.34 -12.80
N PRO A 95 -2.95 -3.74 -11.74
CA PRO A 95 -2.32 -2.62 -11.04
C PRO A 95 -1.23 -3.18 -10.14
N ARG A 96 -0.07 -3.49 -10.72
CA ARG A 96 1.05 -4.11 -10.01
C ARG A 96 2.37 -3.62 -10.59
N CYS A 97 3.19 -2.97 -9.77
CA CYS A 97 4.58 -2.74 -10.12
C CYS A 97 5.37 -4.03 -9.82
N ALA A 98 5.96 -4.66 -10.84
CA ALA A 98 6.75 -5.88 -10.66
C ALA A 98 7.91 -5.70 -9.66
N ALA A 99 8.46 -4.48 -9.60
CA ALA A 99 9.55 -4.10 -8.68
C ALA A 99 9.15 -4.15 -7.19
N LEU A 100 7.86 -4.21 -6.86
CA LEU A 100 7.36 -4.25 -5.48
C LEU A 100 7.06 -5.68 -4.99
N GLY A 101 7.52 -6.71 -5.73
CA GLY A 101 7.30 -8.10 -5.36
C GLY A 101 5.84 -8.54 -5.44
N GLY A 102 5.02 -7.85 -6.24
CA GLY A 102 3.56 -7.98 -6.26
C GLY A 102 3.06 -9.42 -6.24
N ALA A 103 2.34 -9.79 -5.18
CA ALA A 103 1.69 -11.08 -5.05
C ALA A 103 0.83 -11.39 -6.30
N ARG A 104 0.87 -12.64 -6.76
CA ARG A 104 -0.01 -13.08 -7.85
C ARG A 104 -1.46 -13.06 -7.36
N VAL A 105 -2.33 -12.29 -8.01
CA VAL A 105 -3.78 -12.52 -7.97
C VAL A 105 -3.99 -13.98 -8.38
N PRO A 106 -4.65 -14.83 -7.57
CA PRO A 106 -5.04 -16.16 -8.00
C PRO A 106 -5.87 -16.01 -9.28
N ALA A 107 -5.52 -16.75 -10.33
CA ALA A 107 -6.29 -16.70 -11.57
C ALA A 107 -7.73 -17.10 -11.28
N ASP A 108 -8.68 -16.24 -11.63
CA ASP A 108 -10.09 -16.62 -11.76
C ASP A 108 -10.13 -17.75 -12.80
N LYS A 109 -10.56 -18.95 -12.40
CA LYS A 109 -10.90 -20.03 -13.33
C LYS A 109 -12.37 -19.90 -13.72
#